data_AF-A0A429B9K3-F1
#
_entry.id   AF-A0A429B9K3-F1
#
_cell.length_a   1.000
_cell.length_b   1.000
_cell.length_c   1.000
_cell.angle_alpha   90.00
_cell.angle_beta   90.00
_cell.angle_gamma   90.00
#
_symmetry.space_group_name_H-M   'P 1'
#
loop_
_entity.id
_entity.type
_entity.pdbx_description
1 polymer ?
#
loop_
_entity_poly.entity_id
_entity_poly.type
_entity_poly.pdbx_seq_one_letter_code
_entity_poly.pdbx_strand_id
1 'polypeptide(L)' 'MALVAVTALAPVLATSTPAHATSTLQVVYTNLPYDICISFGRSGQENGRWQTWWCSTHYPQSYPGSYTYDLWAYVD' A
#
# COMPACT_ATOMS: atom_id res chain seq x y z
N MET A 1 -56.60 18.64 -28.35
CA MET A 1 -55.27 19.07 -27.90
C MET A 1 -54.75 18.02 -26.92
N ALA A 2 -53.67 17.33 -27.24
CA ALA A 2 -53.08 16.30 -26.39
C ALA A 2 -51.71 16.80 -25.91
N LEU A 3 -51.55 16.96 -24.59
CA LEU A 3 -50.30 17.37 -23.96
C LEU A 3 -49.44 16.12 -23.74
N VAL A 4 -48.35 16.00 -24.50
CA VAL A 4 -47.33 14.97 -24.30
C VAL A 4 -46.38 15.47 -23.21
N ALA A 5 -46.47 14.87 -22.02
CA ALA A 5 -45.52 15.12 -20.94
C ALA A 5 -44.21 14.37 -21.25
N VAL A 6 -43.14 15.11 -21.53
CA VAL A 6 -41.79 14.56 -21.66
C VAL A 6 -41.21 14.44 -20.25
N THR A 7 -41.17 13.23 -19.72
CA THR A 7 -40.41 12.92 -18.51
C THR A 7 -38.93 12.82 -18.86
N ALA A 8 -38.19 13.90 -18.62
CA ALA A 8 -36.74 13.90 -18.71
C ALA A 8 -36.15 13.07 -17.55
N LEU A 9 -35.73 11.84 -17.84
CA LEU A 9 -34.90 11.03 -16.96
C LEU A 9 -33.50 11.63 -16.96
N ALA A 10 -33.21 12.53 -16.01
CA ALA A 10 -31.85 12.99 -15.77
C ALA A 10 -31.03 11.82 -15.22
N PRO A 11 -29.87 11.47 -15.80
CA PRO A 11 -28.99 10.48 -15.21
C PRO A 11 -28.47 11.04 -13.89
N VAL A 12 -28.88 10.43 -12.77
CA VAL A 12 -28.18 10.62 -11.50
C VAL A 12 -26.80 10.02 -11.71
N LEU A 13 -25.81 10.87 -11.97
CA LEU A 13 -24.42 10.47 -11.85
C LEU A 13 -24.22 10.06 -10.40
N ALA A 14 -24.18 8.76 -10.16
CA ALA A 14 -23.69 8.21 -8.91
C ALA A 14 -22.24 8.67 -8.76
N THR A 15 -22.02 9.73 -7.98
CA THR A 15 -20.69 10.10 -7.50
C THR A 15 -20.25 9.00 -6.56
N SER A 16 -19.64 7.95 -7.10
CA SER A 16 -18.83 7.04 -6.30
C SER A 16 -17.67 7.87 -5.79
N THR A 17 -17.72 8.25 -4.51
CA THR A 17 -16.52 8.69 -3.80
C THR A 17 -15.46 7.62 -4.04
N PRO A 18 -14.26 7.98 -4.58
CA PRO A 18 -13.21 6.98 -4.72
C PRO A 18 -12.96 6.39 -3.35
N ALA A 19 -13.03 5.05 -3.25
CA ALA A 19 -12.70 4.37 -2.01
C ALA A 19 -11.29 4.79 -1.63
N HIS A 20 -11.16 5.51 -0.51
CA HIS A 20 -9.89 5.94 0.01
C HIS A 20 -9.14 4.66 0.43
N ALA A 21 -8.20 4.20 -0.39
CA ALA A 21 -7.34 3.08 -0.01
C ALA A 21 -6.60 3.51 1.26
N THR A 22 -6.93 2.87 2.38
CA THR A 22 -6.24 3.16 3.64
C THR A 22 -4.93 2.41 3.58
N SER A 23 -3.86 3.09 3.14
CA SER A 23 -2.49 2.55 3.18
C SER A 23 -2.19 2.04 4.59
N THR A 24 -2.07 0.73 4.73
CA THR A 24 -1.74 0.08 6.01
C THR A 24 -0.26 -0.21 6.09
N LEU A 25 0.37 0.11 7.21
CA LEU A 25 1.76 -0.28 7.41
C LEU A 25 1.82 -1.77 7.72
N GLN A 26 2.58 -2.54 6.94
CA GLN A 26 2.78 -3.96 7.19
C GLN A 26 4.24 -4.38 7.03
N VAL A 27 4.63 -5.43 7.75
CA VAL A 27 5.89 -6.14 7.52
C VAL A 27 5.75 -6.98 6.25
N VAL A 28 6.58 -6.71 5.25
CA VAL A 28 6.58 -7.43 3.98
C VAL A 28 7.59 -8.58 3.98
N TYR A 29 8.75 -8.37 4.62
CA TYR A 29 9.80 -9.38 4.79
C TYR A 29 10.45 -9.26 6.17
N THR A 30 10.92 -10.38 6.70
CA THR A 30 11.67 -10.43 7.96
C THR A 30 13.01 -11.13 7.78
N ASN A 31 13.90 -10.95 8.76
CA ASN A 31 15.18 -11.65 8.83
C ASN A 31 16.09 -11.44 7.61
N LEU A 32 16.06 -10.24 7.02
CA LEU A 32 16.90 -9.89 5.87
C LEU A 32 18.26 -9.34 6.30
N PRO A 33 19.33 -9.58 5.52
CA PRO A 33 20.53 -8.75 5.57
C PRO A 33 20.21 -7.31 5.19
N TYR A 34 20.98 -6.35 5.71
CA TYR A 34 20.73 -4.92 5.46
C TYR A 34 20.66 -4.56 3.96
N ASP A 35 21.65 -4.99 3.18
CA ASP A 35 21.74 -4.69 1.74
C ASP A 35 20.54 -5.22 0.95
N ILE A 36 20.05 -6.41 1.33
CA ILE A 36 18.88 -7.04 0.72
C ILE A 36 17.61 -6.28 1.09
N CYS A 37 17.47 -5.86 2.35
CA CYS A 37 16.32 -5.10 2.80
C CYS A 37 16.16 -3.78 2.02
N ILE A 38 17.25 -3.03 1.84
CA ILE A 38 17.25 -1.78 1.05
C ILE A 38 16.95 -2.06 -0.42
N SER A 39 17.53 -3.12 -1.00
CA SER A 39 17.32 -3.47 -2.41
C SER A 39 15.87 -3.88 -2.70
N PHE A 40 15.25 -4.68 -1.84
CA PHE A 40 13.86 -5.11 -2.00
C PHE A 40 12.88 -3.95 -1.83
N GLY A 41 13.12 -3.05 -0.87
CA GLY A 41 12.34 -1.83 -0.71
C GLY A 41 12.29 -1.02 -2.01
N ARG A 42 13.46 -0.75 -2.62
CA ARG A 42 13.54 -0.04 -3.91
C ARG A 42 12.87 -0.81 -5.05
N SER A 43 13.15 -2.11 -5.17
CA SER A 43 12.59 -2.94 -6.24
C SER A 43 11.06 -3.04 -6.19
N GLY A 44 10.45 -3.05 -5.00
CA GLY A 44 9.00 -3.02 -4.84
C GLY A 44 8.38 -1.64 -5.12
N GLN A 45 9.14 -0.56 -4.92
CA GLN A 45 8.72 0.83 -5.16
C GLN A 45 8.76 1.19 -6.65
N GLU A 46 9.76 0.72 -7.39
CA GLU A 46 10.09 1.23 -8.72
C GLU A 46 9.20 0.67 -9.85
N ASN A 47 8.42 -0.40 -9.61
CA ASN A 47 7.59 -1.02 -10.65
C ASN A 47 6.31 -1.74 -10.14
N GLY A 48 5.63 -1.19 -9.13
CA GLY A 48 4.20 -1.48 -9.08
C GLY A 48 3.41 -1.13 -7.85
N ARG A 49 4.04 -0.90 -6.68
CA ARG A 49 3.60 -0.01 -5.59
C ARG A 49 4.25 -0.40 -4.26
N TRP A 50 5.16 0.46 -3.78
CA TRP A 50 5.29 0.85 -2.37
C TRP A 50 5.97 2.21 -2.23
N GLN A 51 5.23 3.32 -2.14
CA GLN A 51 5.79 4.70 -2.12
C GLN A 51 6.72 5.01 -0.93
N THR A 52 6.43 4.41 0.23
CA THR A 52 7.16 4.61 1.48
C THR A 52 7.44 3.25 2.10
N TRP A 53 8.72 2.96 2.32
CA TRP A 53 9.21 1.74 2.94
C TRP A 53 10.40 2.03 3.85
N TRP A 54 10.68 1.15 4.80
CA TRP A 54 11.86 1.25 5.64
C TRP A 54 12.31 -0.11 6.16
N CYS A 55 13.59 -0.17 6.49
CA CYS A 55 14.21 -1.32 7.12
C CYS A 55 14.41 -1.04 8.60
N SER A 56 13.79 -1.84 9.47
CA SER A 56 14.04 -1.79 10.92
C SER A 56 14.94 -2.95 11.32
N THR A 57 15.80 -2.76 12.33
CA THR A 57 16.53 -3.89 12.90
C THR A 57 15.57 -4.89 13.53
N HIS A 58 15.63 -6.13 13.06
CA HIS A 58 15.03 -7.28 13.69
C HIS A 58 15.94 -7.72 14.83
N TYR A 59 15.48 -7.51 16.06
CA TYR A 59 16.16 -8.00 17.26
C TYR A 59 15.50 -9.32 17.67
N PRO A 60 16.03 -10.49 17.26
CA PRO A 60 15.62 -11.72 17.90
C PRO A 60 16.07 -11.62 19.35
N GLN A 61 15.16 -11.89 20.30
CA GLN A 61 15.46 -11.82 21.74
C GLN A 61 16.56 -12.81 22.20
N SER A 62 17.16 -13.57 21.28
CA SER A 62 17.92 -14.77 21.56
C SER A 62 19.42 -14.67 21.23
N TYR A 63 19.88 -13.74 20.37
CA TYR A 63 21.28 -13.74 19.92
C TYR A 63 21.87 -12.33 19.66
N PRO A 64 22.77 -11.83 20.53
CA PRO A 64 23.52 -10.61 20.29
C PRO A 64 24.74 -10.92 19.42
N GLY A 65 24.64 -10.74 18.10
CA GLY A 65 25.80 -10.92 17.23
C GLY A 65 25.54 -10.81 15.73
N SER A 66 24.29 -10.92 15.29
CA SER A 66 23.93 -10.72 13.89
C SER A 66 22.62 -9.92 13.84
N TYR A 67 22.73 -8.67 13.40
CA TYR A 67 21.57 -7.82 13.17
C TYR A 67 20.91 -8.24 11.86
N THR A 68 19.71 -8.77 11.97
CA THR A 68 18.81 -8.95 10.83
C THR A 68 17.87 -7.76 10.72
N TYR A 69 17.17 -7.61 9.61
CA TYR A 69 16.30 -6.47 9.33
C TYR A 69 14.94 -6.93 8.81
N ASP A 70 13.91 -6.17 9.17
CA ASP A 70 12.54 -6.32 8.67
C ASP A 70 12.24 -5.19 7.70
N LEU A 71 11.66 -5.53 6.55
CA LEU A 71 11.16 -4.57 5.58
C LEU A 71 9.70 -4.26 5.89
N TRP A 72 9.42 -2.99 6.12
CA TRP A 72 8.07 -2.47 6.31
C TRP A 72 7.67 -1.61 5.12
N ALA A 73 6.42 -1.70 4.70
CA ALA A 73 5.89 -0.88 3.62
C ALA A 73 4.40 -0.58 3.80
N TYR A 74 3.95 0.52 3.20
CA TYR A 74 2.57 1.04 3.30
C TYR A 74 1.60 0.42 2.31
N VAL A 75 1.33 -0.87 2.44
CA VAL A 75 0.07 -1.60 2.15
C VAL A 75 -1.18 -0.92 1.53
N ASP A 76 -1.27 -0.54 0.25
CA ASP A 76 -2.53 -0.20 -0.47
C ASP A 76 -3.27 -1.42 -1.05
#